data_AF-A0A3M6TCX2-F1
#
_entry.id   AF-A0A3M6TCX2-F1
#
_cell.length_a   1.000
_cell.length_b   1.000
_cell.length_c   1.000
_cell.angle_alpha   90.00
_cell.angle_beta   90.00
_cell.angle_gamma   90.00
#
_symmetry.space_group_name_H-M   'P 1'
#
loop_
_entity.id
_entity.type
_entity.pdbx_description
1 polymer ?
#
loop_
_entity_poly.entity_id
_entity_poly.type
_entity_poly.pdbx_seq_one_letter_code
_entity_poly.pdbx_strand_id
1 'polypeptide(L)'
;VLTPTSSTSKTNGKSAGRRWRAFFVCSMTGEYELYFSCKEACEWFLMEFGDNSSTHLIGGNSSVGMSIQQFIKSEMSVNLTEGRAYYFEVLHYLDNEGHLVFRTKGPGEEKSSELRCSHLVAYREGE
;
A
#
# COMPACT_ATOMS: atom_id res chain seq x y z
N VAL A 1 1.35 11.46 9.78
CA VAL A 1 2.72 10.91 9.60
C VAL A 1 2.64 9.43 9.91
N LEU A 2 2.75 8.57 8.90
CA LEU A 2 2.90 7.13 9.11
C LEU A 2 4.20 6.90 9.88
N THR A 3 4.15 6.19 11.00
CA THR A 3 5.35 5.81 11.73
C THR A 3 5.82 4.48 11.16
N PRO A 4 6.99 4.42 10.50
CA PRO A 4 7.52 3.15 10.03
C PRO A 4 7.79 2.26 11.25
N THR A 5 7.22 1.06 11.26
CA THR A 5 7.70 0.01 12.17
C THR A 5 8.90 -0.63 11.48
N SER A 6 10.11 -0.32 11.97
CA SER A 6 11.34 -0.92 11.42
C SER A 6 11.46 -2.38 11.87
N SER A 7 10.73 -3.28 11.23
CA SER A 7 11.01 -4.71 11.34
C SER A 7 12.04 -5.07 10.28
N THR A 8 13.31 -5.24 10.66
CA THR A 8 14.36 -5.76 9.79
C THR A 8 14.15 -7.26 9.55
N SER A 9 13.33 -7.63 8.57
CA SER A 9 13.08 -9.03 8.23
C SER A 9 14.10 -9.55 7.22
N LYS A 10 15.23 -10.13 7.68
CA LYS A 10 16.24 -10.71 6.76
C LYS A 10 15.63 -11.77 5.84
N THR A 11 15.63 -11.51 4.54
CA THR A 11 15.40 -12.52 3.50
C THR A 11 16.66 -12.61 2.62
N ASN A 12 17.25 -13.81 2.51
CA ASN A 12 18.37 -14.13 1.61
C ASN A 12 19.62 -13.23 1.69
N GLY A 13 20.08 -12.88 2.90
CA GLY A 13 21.41 -12.28 3.10
C GLY A 13 21.61 -10.86 2.58
N LYS A 14 20.56 -10.20 2.07
CA LYS A 14 20.55 -8.76 1.78
C LYS A 14 19.87 -8.03 2.95
N SER A 15 20.37 -6.85 3.30
CA SER A 15 19.73 -5.97 4.28
C SER A 15 18.29 -5.74 3.83
N ALA A 16 17.34 -6.23 4.61
CA ALA A 16 15.93 -6.08 4.33
C ALA A 16 15.54 -4.63 4.56
N GLY A 17 14.92 -4.00 3.57
CA GLY A 17 14.46 -2.63 3.72
C GLY A 17 13.22 -2.53 4.61
N ARG A 18 12.51 -1.41 4.52
CA ARG A 18 11.46 -1.06 5.49
C ARG A 18 10.13 -1.72 5.15
N ARG A 19 9.46 -2.24 6.18
CA ARG A 19 8.07 -2.65 6.11
C ARG A 19 7.15 -1.54 6.64
N TRP A 20 6.09 -1.23 5.90
CA TRP A 20 5.06 -0.29 6.31
C TRP A 20 3.73 -1.00 6.34
N ARG A 21 2.92 -0.70 7.36
CA ARG A 21 1.62 -1.32 7.58
C ARG A 21 0.61 -0.26 7.93
N ALA A 22 -0.53 -0.30 7.28
CA ALA A 22 -1.63 0.62 7.53
C ALA A 22 -2.97 -0.06 7.25
N PHE A 23 -4.06 0.55 7.70
CA PHE A 23 -5.40 0.19 7.28
C PHE A 23 -5.92 1.19 6.26
N PHE A 24 -6.54 0.70 5.21
CA PHE A 24 -7.27 1.47 4.23
C PHE A 24 -8.77 1.27 4.45
N VAL A 25 -9.49 2.34 4.80
CA VAL A 25 -10.95 2.31 4.96
C VAL A 25 -11.60 2.99 3.76
N CYS A 26 -12.52 2.28 3.11
CA CYS A 26 -13.21 2.81 1.93
C CYS A 26 -14.39 3.70 2.33
N SER A 27 -14.53 4.84 1.67
CA SER A 27 -15.64 5.77 1.87
C SER A 27 -16.89 5.42 1.05
N MET A 28 -16.80 4.49 0.12
CA MET A 28 -17.92 4.04 -0.71
C MET A 28 -17.70 2.59 -1.17
N THR A 29 -18.79 1.88 -1.44
CA THR A 29 -18.72 0.53 -2.01
C THR A 29 -18.57 0.58 -3.52
N GLY A 30 -17.64 -0.19 -4.07
CA GLY A 30 -17.52 -0.42 -5.51
C GLY A 30 -16.09 -0.73 -5.97
N GLU A 31 -15.87 -0.58 -7.27
CA GLU A 31 -14.59 -0.86 -7.91
C GLU A 31 -13.61 0.31 -7.77
N TYR A 32 -12.40 0.02 -7.28
CA TYR A 32 -11.31 0.97 -7.09
C TYR A 32 -10.14 0.65 -8.00
N GLU A 33 -9.64 1.67 -8.71
CA GLU A 33 -8.35 1.61 -9.38
C GLU A 33 -7.25 2.15 -8.46
N LEU A 34 -6.17 1.38 -8.30
CA LEU A 34 -5.05 1.75 -7.45
C LEU A 34 -3.87 2.19 -8.31
N TYR A 35 -3.23 3.29 -7.93
CA TYR A 35 -2.02 3.80 -8.55
C TYR A 35 -1.00 4.05 -7.46
N PHE A 36 0.25 3.70 -7.74
CA PHE A 36 1.33 3.90 -6.79
C PHE A 36 2.57 4.44 -7.47
N SER A 37 3.33 5.22 -6.72
CA SER A 37 4.69 5.61 -7.06
C SER A 37 5.60 5.26 -5.91
N CYS A 38 6.75 4.68 -6.24
CA CYS A 38 7.70 4.22 -5.27
C CYS A 38 9.11 4.58 -5.73
N LYS A 39 9.88 5.25 -4.88
CA LYS A 39 11.29 5.52 -5.18
C LYS A 39 12.06 4.22 -5.02
N GLU A 40 12.81 3.85 -6.05
CA GLU A 40 13.47 2.55 -6.16
C GLU A 40 12.48 1.37 -6.22
N ALA A 41 12.87 0.23 -5.65
CA ALA A 41 12.09 -1.00 -5.64
C ALA A 41 11.30 -1.17 -4.34
N CYS A 42 10.00 -1.40 -4.48
CA CYS A 42 9.14 -1.89 -3.44
C CYS A 42 8.08 -2.84 -3.99
N GLU A 43 7.43 -3.53 -3.07
CA GLU A 43 6.28 -4.38 -3.30
C GLU A 43 5.20 -3.99 -2.29
N TRP A 44 3.93 -4.05 -2.69
CA TRP A 44 2.83 -3.74 -1.79
C TRP A 44 1.65 -4.69 -2.02
N PHE A 45 0.85 -4.83 -0.96
CA PHE A 45 -0.30 -5.73 -0.92
C PHE A 45 -1.46 -5.07 -0.17
N LEU A 46 -2.67 -5.33 -0.66
CA LEU A 46 -3.93 -5.03 0.01
C LEU A 46 -4.63 -6.34 0.35
N MET A 47 -5.10 -6.46 1.59
CA MET A 47 -5.76 -7.64 2.16
C MET A 47 -7.02 -7.22 2.91
N GLU A 48 -7.96 -8.14 3.09
CA GLU A 48 -9.10 -7.88 3.98
C GLU A 48 -8.69 -8.08 5.45
N PHE A 49 -9.05 -7.16 6.34
CA PHE A 49 -8.74 -7.31 7.76
C PHE A 49 -9.65 -8.35 8.42
N GLY A 50 -9.06 -9.26 9.20
CA GLY A 50 -9.80 -10.27 9.95
C GLY A 50 -10.10 -11.55 9.17
N ASP A 51 -9.75 -11.62 7.88
CA ASP A 51 -9.68 -12.89 7.20
C ASP A 51 -8.35 -13.57 7.57
N ASN A 52 -8.42 -14.76 8.15
CA ASN A 52 -7.24 -15.58 8.44
C ASN A 52 -6.59 -16.12 7.15
N SER A 53 -7.22 -15.86 6.00
CA SER A 53 -6.63 -16.12 4.70
C SER A 53 -5.55 -15.07 4.43
N SER A 54 -4.31 -15.51 4.27
CA SER A 54 -3.19 -14.70 3.77
C SER A 54 -3.38 -14.32 2.28
N THR A 55 -4.62 -14.09 1.85
CA THR A 55 -5.00 -13.88 0.46
C THR A 55 -4.90 -12.39 0.16
N HIS A 56 -3.93 -12.04 -0.67
CA HIS A 56 -3.82 -10.70 -1.22
C HIS A 56 -5.00 -10.46 -2.17
N LEU A 57 -5.79 -9.41 -1.92
CA LEU A 57 -6.83 -8.97 -2.85
C LEU A 57 -6.21 -8.38 -4.11
N ILE A 58 -5.15 -7.59 -3.92
CA ILE A 58 -4.39 -6.97 -5.00
C ILE A 58 -3.02 -6.54 -4.48
N GLY A 59 -2.05 -6.42 -5.39
CA GLY A 59 -0.74 -5.88 -5.09
C GLY A 59 -0.09 -5.23 -6.29
N GLY A 60 1.15 -4.79 -6.11
CA GLY A 60 1.97 -4.25 -7.19
C GLY A 60 3.42 -4.14 -6.77
N ASN A 61 4.30 -4.02 -7.77
CA ASN A 61 5.73 -3.88 -7.57
C ASN A 61 6.32 -2.73 -8.41
N SER A 62 7.38 -2.12 -7.91
CA SER A 62 8.19 -1.15 -8.66
C SER A 62 9.56 -1.73 -8.99
N SER A 63 10.15 -1.16 -10.04
CA SER A 63 11.50 -1.52 -10.49
C SER A 63 12.57 -0.61 -9.88
N VAL A 64 13.79 -1.13 -9.77
CA VAL A 64 14.97 -0.35 -9.36
C VAL A 64 15.14 0.88 -10.27
N GLY A 65 15.48 2.04 -9.69
CA GLY A 65 15.63 3.30 -10.44
C GLY A 65 14.34 4.05 -10.75
N MET A 66 13.18 3.56 -10.31
CA MET A 66 11.91 4.27 -10.45
C MET A 66 11.90 5.55 -9.61
N SER A 67 11.36 6.64 -10.19
CA SER A 67 11.24 7.94 -9.51
C SER A 67 9.86 8.11 -8.85
N ILE A 68 9.79 8.94 -7.81
CA ILE A 68 8.54 9.28 -7.09
C ILE A 68 7.50 10.02 -7.95
N GLN A 69 7.87 10.44 -9.18
CA GLN A 69 6.95 11.11 -10.11
C GLN A 69 6.31 10.12 -11.08
N GLN A 70 6.83 8.90 -11.18
CA GLN A 70 6.31 7.85 -12.04
C GLN A 70 5.21 7.09 -11.29
N PHE A 71 4.00 7.04 -11.85
CA PHE A 71 2.90 6.27 -11.27
C PHE A 71 2.62 5.03 -12.11
N ILE A 72 2.54 3.88 -11.44
CA ILE A 72 2.10 2.61 -12.03
C ILE A 72 0.67 2.35 -11.56
N LYS A 73 -0.21 2.00 -12.50
CA LYS A 73 -1.53 1.47 -12.18
C LYS A 73 -1.38 -0.01 -11.78
N SER A 74 -2.09 -0.46 -10.76
CA SER A 74 -2.21 -1.88 -10.46
C SER A 74 -2.80 -2.64 -11.66
N GLU A 75 -2.41 -3.91 -11.83
CA GLU A 75 -2.84 -4.71 -13.00
C GLU A 75 -4.35 -4.88 -13.08
N MET A 76 -5.01 -4.94 -11.91
CA MET A 76 -6.45 -5.09 -11.79
C MET A 76 -7.05 -3.96 -10.94
N SER A 77 -8.37 -3.83 -11.03
CA SER A 77 -9.16 -3.08 -10.05
C SER A 77 -9.60 -4.02 -8.93
N VAL A 78 -10.00 -3.46 -7.79
CA VAL A 78 -10.48 -4.24 -6.64
C VAL A 78 -11.85 -3.73 -6.18
N ASN A 79 -12.77 -4.64 -5.89
CA ASN A 79 -14.06 -4.29 -5.30
C ASN A 79 -13.93 -4.19 -3.79
N LEU A 80 -14.25 -3.01 -3.25
CA LEU A 80 -14.15 -2.72 -1.83
C LEU A 80 -15.51 -2.29 -1.29
N THR A 81 -15.74 -2.56 -0.01
CA THR A 81 -17.00 -2.26 0.68
C THR A 81 -16.78 -1.10 1.63
N GLU A 82 -17.71 -0.14 1.61
CA GLU A 82 -17.73 1.02 2.51
C GLU A 82 -17.64 0.58 3.98
N GLY A 83 -16.83 1.30 4.76
CA GLY A 83 -16.69 1.06 6.20
C GLY A 83 -15.89 -0.19 6.57
N ARG A 84 -15.50 -1.03 5.61
CA ARG A 84 -14.54 -2.13 5.86
C ARG A 84 -13.11 -1.59 5.91
N ALA A 85 -12.33 -2.15 6.82
CA ALA A 85 -10.89 -1.91 6.90
C ALA A 85 -10.15 -2.97 6.09
N TYR A 86 -9.26 -2.52 5.22
CA TYR A 86 -8.39 -3.35 4.42
C TYR A 86 -6.96 -3.16 4.90
N TYR A 87 -6.27 -4.24 5.21
CA TYR A 87 -4.89 -4.19 5.63
C TYR A 87 -3.99 -3.92 4.43
N PHE A 88 -3.09 -2.96 4.56
CA PHE A 88 -2.20 -2.48 3.52
C PHE A 88 -0.75 -2.63 3.98
N GLU A 89 0.02 -3.42 3.25
CA GLU A 89 1.44 -3.68 3.55
C GLU A 89 2.34 -3.26 2.39
N VAL A 90 3.50 -2.71 2.73
CA VAL A 90 4.53 -2.29 1.77
C VAL A 90 5.88 -2.77 2.24
N LEU A 91 6.64 -3.37 1.33
CA LEU A 91 8.01 -3.83 1.51
C LEU A 91 8.92 -2.99 0.60
N HIS A 92 9.70 -2.08 1.19
CA HIS A 92 10.77 -1.41 0.46
C HIS A 92 12.04 -2.26 0.46
N TYR A 93 12.69 -2.38 -0.70
CA TYR A 93 13.92 -3.16 -0.83
C TYR A 93 15.20 -2.33 -0.62
N LEU A 94 15.12 -1.00 -0.74
CA LEU A 94 16.26 -0.08 -0.63
C LEU A 94 15.95 1.04 0.38
N ASP A 95 16.74 1.10 1.47
CA ASP A 95 16.44 1.76 2.76
C ASP A 95 16.78 3.26 2.85
N ASN A 96 16.95 3.95 1.72
CA ASN A 96 17.54 5.30 1.81
C ASN A 96 16.56 6.36 2.32
N GLU A 97 15.26 6.26 2.00
CA GLU A 97 14.23 7.21 2.47
C GLU A 97 12.82 6.60 2.57
N GLY A 98 12.51 5.55 1.78
CA GLY A 98 11.21 4.86 1.81
C GLY A 98 10.06 5.77 1.38
N HIS A 99 10.03 6.17 0.11
CA HIS A 99 8.95 7.01 -0.43
C HIS A 99 7.94 6.18 -1.19
N LEU A 100 6.68 6.32 -0.81
CA LEU A 100 5.55 5.69 -1.45
C LEU A 100 4.38 6.67 -1.51
N VAL A 101 3.86 6.90 -2.71
CA VAL A 101 2.66 7.73 -2.92
C VAL A 101 1.59 6.84 -3.50
N PHE A 102 0.44 6.80 -2.83
CA PHE A 102 -0.74 6.09 -3.30
C PHE A 102 -1.80 7.05 -3.77
N ARG A 103 -2.41 6.71 -4.90
CA ARG A 103 -3.60 7.35 -5.44
C ARG A 103 -4.66 6.30 -5.69
N THR A 104 -5.90 6.70 -5.46
CA THR A 104 -7.06 5.87 -5.75
C THR A 104 -7.98 6.62 -6.69
N LYS A 105 -8.66 5.89 -7.55
CA LYS A 105 -9.83 6.37 -8.27
C LYS A 105 -10.99 5.47 -7.87
N GLY A 106 -11.90 6.02 -7.07
CA GLY A 106 -13.10 5.33 -6.60
C GLY A 106 -14.23 5.32 -7.61
N PRO A 107 -15.33 4.62 -7.31
CA PRO A 107 -16.49 4.55 -8.18
C PRO A 107 -17.06 5.96 -8.45
N GLY A 108 -17.31 6.30 -9.71
CA GLY A 108 -17.85 7.60 -10.10
C GLY A 108 -16.85 8.77 -10.07
N GLU A 109 -15.59 8.54 -9.71
CA GLU A 109 -14.55 9.55 -9.81
C GLU A 109 -13.98 9.61 -11.23
N GLU A 110 -13.77 10.81 -11.77
CA GLU A 110 -13.14 10.98 -13.10
C GLU A 110 -11.61 10.97 -13.04
N LYS A 111 -11.03 11.39 -11.91
CA LYS A 111 -9.59 11.56 -11.72
C LYS A 111 -9.13 10.80 -10.49
N SER A 112 -7.98 10.14 -10.58
CA SER A 112 -7.33 9.61 -9.38
C SER A 112 -6.85 10.76 -8.50
N SER A 113 -6.99 10.60 -7.20
CA SER A 113 -6.54 11.57 -6.20
C SER A 113 -5.55 10.92 -5.24
N GLU A 114 -4.59 11.70 -4.75
CA GLU A 114 -3.75 11.26 -3.64
C GLU A 114 -4.64 10.92 -2.46
N LEU A 115 -4.32 9.81 -1.78
CA LEU A 115 -5.01 9.41 -0.56
C LEU A 115 -4.91 10.55 0.47
N ARG A 116 -5.95 11.38 0.53
CA ARG A 116 -6.09 12.38 1.57
C ARG A 116 -6.35 11.61 2.87
N CYS A 117 -5.33 11.57 3.72
CA CYS A 117 -5.33 10.88 5.00
C CYS A 117 -6.45 11.37 5.94
N SER A 118 -7.64 10.78 5.80
CA SER A 118 -8.63 10.61 6.88
C SER A 118 -8.89 9.13 7.18
N HIS A 119 -8.38 8.21 6.36
CA HIS A 119 -8.72 6.77 6.39
C HIS A 119 -7.52 5.81 6.50
N LEU A 120 -6.30 6.33 6.70
CA LEU A 120 -5.10 5.55 6.94
C LEU A 120 -4.84 5.46 8.45
N VAL A 121 -5.24 4.35 9.07
CA VAL A 121 -4.93 4.08 10.49
C VAL A 121 -3.59 3.35 10.53
N ALA A 122 -2.58 3.97 11.16
CA ALA A 122 -1.28 3.32 11.35
C ALA A 122 -1.46 2.04 12.18
N TYR A 123 -0.93 0.93 11.69
CA TYR A 123 -0.88 -0.31 12.47
C TYR A 123 0.16 -0.13 13.59
N ARG A 124 -0.28 -0.11 14.85
CA ARG A 124 0.62 -0.31 15.99
C ARG A 124 0.68 -1.81 16.26
N GLU A 125 1.88 -2.39 16.22
CA GLU A 125 2.09 -3.67 16.90
C GLU A 125 1.72 -3.48 18.37
N GLY A 126 0.90 -4.38 18.89
CA GLY A 126 0.41 -4.32 20.26
C GLY A 126 1.54 -4.30 21.28
N GLU A 127 1.26 -3.61 22.39
CA GLU A 127 1.85 -3.93 23.70
C GLU A 127 1.55 -5.39 24.09
#